data_AF-A0A2D8XJE2-F1
#
_entry.id   AF-A0A2D8XJE2-F1
#
_cell.length_a   1.000
_cell.length_b   1.000
_cell.length_c   1.000
_cell.angle_alpha   90.00
_cell.angle_beta   90.00
_cell.angle_gamma   90.00
#
_symmetry.space_group_name_H-M   'P 1'
#
loop_
_entity.id
_entity.type
_entity.pdbx_description
1 polymer ?
#
loop_
_entity_poly.entity_id
_entity_poly.type
_entity_poly.pdbx_seq_one_letter_code
_entity_poly.pdbx_strand_id
1 'polypeptide(L)'
;MSADKPQSATILIDQAPQVLGWERARDLEAKTSLGLMTAGLKAAKEVGEIDVPSIELAARFLNAVLAEAALVALHSSRRVPQSELEASIRHFIVSLSAKQ
;
A
#
# COMPACT_ATOMS: atom_id res chain seq x y z
N MET A 1 0.56 -21.22 -8.72
CA MET A 1 0.21 -20.09 -9.60
C MET A 1 1.03 -18.90 -9.11
N SER A 2 2.24 -18.70 -9.65
CA SER A 2 3.20 -17.73 -9.11
C SER A 2 3.96 -17.06 -10.25
N ALA A 3 3.30 -16.17 -10.99
CA ALA A 3 3.94 -15.33 -12.01
C ALA A 3 3.26 -13.96 -12.28
N ASP A 4 2.11 -13.63 -11.68
CA ASP A 4 1.31 -12.46 -12.12
C ASP A 4 1.60 -11.11 -11.40
N LYS A 5 2.41 -11.12 -10.33
CA LYS A 5 2.66 -9.92 -9.51
C LYS A 5 3.34 -8.74 -10.23
N PRO A 6 4.34 -8.92 -11.11
CA PRO A 6 4.97 -7.79 -11.79
C PRO A 6 4.05 -7.17 -12.87
N GLN A 7 3.19 -7.97 -13.50
CA GLN A 7 2.27 -7.48 -14.54
C GLN A 7 1.14 -6.64 -13.96
N SER A 8 0.54 -7.07 -12.83
CA SER A 8 -0.51 -6.28 -12.18
C SER A 8 0.01 -4.95 -11.63
N ALA A 9 1.22 -4.93 -11.05
CA ALA A 9 1.86 -3.70 -10.60
C ALA A 9 2.14 -2.72 -11.76
N THR A 10 2.63 -3.23 -12.89
CA THR A 10 2.84 -2.41 -14.11
C THR A 10 1.54 -1.78 -14.57
N ILE A 11 0.44 -2.54 -14.64
CA ILE A 11 -0.84 -2.02 -15.11
C ILE A 11 -1.40 -0.99 -14.11
N LEU A 12 -1.45 -1.33 -12.83
CA LEU A 12 -2.18 -0.55 -11.82
C LEU A 12 -1.41 0.69 -11.35
N ILE A 13 -0.08 0.58 -11.22
CA ILE A 13 0.75 1.63 -10.60
C ILE A 13 1.44 2.48 -11.66
N ASP A 14 1.85 1.89 -12.79
CA ASP A 14 2.59 2.61 -13.84
C ASP A 14 1.65 3.09 -14.96
N GLN A 15 0.92 2.16 -15.61
CA GLN A 15 0.15 2.48 -16.81
C GLN A 15 -1.19 3.17 -16.54
N ALA A 16 -1.93 2.76 -15.50
CA ALA A 16 -3.28 3.26 -15.24
C ALA A 16 -3.34 4.78 -15.01
N PRO A 17 -2.43 5.41 -14.22
CA PRO A 17 -2.42 6.87 -14.08
C PRO A 17 -2.16 7.62 -15.40
N GLN A 18 -1.37 7.02 -16.30
CA GLN A 18 -1.04 7.61 -17.61
C GLN A 18 -2.21 7.52 -18.59
N VAL A 19 -2.95 6.41 -18.58
CA VAL A 19 -4.07 6.16 -19.52
C VAL A 19 -5.38 6.78 -19.05
N LEU A 20 -5.67 6.71 -17.74
CA LEU A 20 -6.95 7.16 -17.17
C LEU A 20 -6.92 8.61 -16.68
N GLY A 21 -5.72 9.17 -16.50
CA GLY A 21 -5.51 10.40 -15.74
C GLY A 21 -5.49 10.15 -14.22
N TRP A 22 -4.83 11.06 -13.50
CA TRP A 22 -4.55 10.93 -12.06
C TRP A 22 -5.80 10.75 -11.20
N GLU A 23 -6.81 11.60 -11.41
CA GLU A 23 -8.03 11.61 -10.59
C GLU A 23 -8.81 10.30 -10.73
N ARG A 24 -8.99 9.82 -11.96
CA ARG A 24 -9.74 8.59 -12.21
C ARG A 24 -9.03 7.35 -11.68
N ALA A 25 -7.69 7.30 -11.77
CA ALA A 25 -6.89 6.23 -11.20
C ALA A 25 -7.05 6.18 -9.67
N ARG A 26 -7.00 7.34 -9.00
CA ARG A 26 -7.21 7.47 -7.55
C ARG A 26 -8.62 7.07 -7.10
N ASP A 27 -9.64 7.37 -7.89
CA ASP A 27 -11.02 6.94 -7.61
C ASP A 27 -11.19 5.42 -7.68
N LEU A 28 -10.51 4.76 -8.60
CA LEU A 28 -10.54 3.30 -8.73
C LEU A 28 -9.84 2.64 -7.54
N GLU A 29 -8.71 3.21 -7.12
CA GLU A 29 -7.96 2.77 -5.95
C GLU A 29 -8.75 2.95 -4.63
N ALA A 30 -9.50 4.06 -4.51
CA ALA A 30 -10.40 4.31 -3.38
C ALA A 30 -11.48 3.23 -3.21
N LYS A 31 -11.92 2.62 -4.33
CA LYS A 31 -12.93 1.55 -4.35
C LYS A 31 -12.32 0.15 -4.17
N THR A 32 -10.99 0.03 -4.11
CA THR A 32 -10.28 -1.25 -4.06
C THR A 32 -9.28 -1.29 -2.90
N SER A 33 -7.98 -1.09 -3.15
CA SER A 33 -6.91 -1.24 -2.17
C SER A 33 -7.07 -0.31 -0.96
N LEU A 34 -7.36 0.97 -1.20
CA LEU A 34 -7.52 1.96 -0.13
C LEU A 34 -8.79 1.71 0.69
N GLY A 35 -9.87 1.24 0.07
CA GLY A 35 -11.09 0.84 0.76
C GLY A 35 -10.84 -0.32 1.72
N LEU A 36 -10.11 -1.35 1.27
CA LEU A 36 -9.72 -2.50 2.10
C LEU A 36 -8.81 -2.08 3.26
N MET A 37 -7.80 -1.23 3.00
CA MET A 37 -6.91 -0.72 4.06
C MET A 37 -7.69 0.06 5.12
N THR A 38 -8.62 0.91 4.68
CA THR A 38 -9.47 1.69 5.59
C THR A 38 -10.31 0.77 6.48
N ALA A 39 -10.94 -0.26 5.90
CA ALA A 39 -11.76 -1.21 6.65
C ALA A 39 -10.93 -2.00 7.68
N GLY A 40 -9.75 -2.50 7.28
CA GLY A 40 -8.85 -3.23 8.17
C GLY A 40 -8.35 -2.39 9.33
N LEU A 41 -7.94 -1.13 9.07
CA LEU A 41 -7.50 -0.21 10.12
C LEU A 41 -8.64 0.15 11.09
N LYS A 42 -9.88 0.32 10.59
CA LYS A 42 -11.05 0.53 11.46
C LYS A 42 -11.24 -0.65 12.41
N ALA A 43 -11.26 -1.87 11.87
CA ALA A 43 -11.44 -3.09 12.67
C ALA A 43 -10.34 -3.21 13.73
N ALA A 44 -9.07 -2.96 13.38
CA ALA A 44 -7.95 -3.01 14.31
C ALA A 44 -8.06 -1.95 15.42
N LYS A 45 -8.53 -0.73 15.11
CA LYS A 45 -8.74 0.31 16.13
C LYS A 45 -9.92 -0.03 17.06
N GLU A 46 -11.00 -0.61 16.52
CA GLU A 46 -12.18 -1.02 17.30
C GLU A 46 -11.84 -2.07 18.37
N VAL A 47 -10.90 -2.97 18.10
CA VAL A 47 -10.41 -3.96 19.07
C VAL A 47 -9.20 -3.50 19.89
N GLY A 48 -8.75 -2.26 19.70
CA GLY A 48 -7.64 -1.65 20.45
C GLY A 48 -6.23 -2.16 20.07
N GLU A 49 -6.06 -2.77 18.89
CA GLU A 49 -4.75 -3.24 18.41
C GLU A 49 -3.85 -2.09 17.95
N ILE A 50 -4.45 -1.03 17.39
CA ILE A 50 -3.74 0.17 16.95
C ILE A 50 -4.35 1.42 17.59
N ASP A 51 -3.52 2.44 17.81
CA ASP A 51 -3.98 3.77 18.19
C ASP A 51 -3.42 4.84 17.26
N VAL A 52 -4.17 5.08 16.19
CA VAL A 52 -3.86 6.12 15.21
C VAL A 52 -4.81 7.32 15.36
N PRO A 53 -4.34 8.57 15.22
CA PRO A 53 -5.19 9.77 15.32
C PRO A 53 -6.24 9.88 14.21
N SER A 54 -5.93 9.40 13.00
CA SER A 54 -6.83 9.42 11.85
C SER A 54 -6.66 8.15 11.02
N ILE A 55 -7.76 7.38 10.92
CA ILE A 55 -7.80 6.17 10.11
C ILE A 55 -7.66 6.48 8.63
N GLU A 56 -8.28 7.57 8.16
CA GLU A 56 -8.20 7.98 6.77
C GLU A 56 -6.76 8.32 6.37
N LEU A 57 -6.07 9.13 7.18
CA LEU A 57 -4.68 9.48 6.91
C LEU A 57 -3.77 8.25 7.01
N ALA A 58 -3.97 7.40 8.01
CA ALA A 58 -3.21 6.16 8.14
C ALA A 58 -3.37 5.24 6.92
N ALA A 59 -4.60 5.09 6.41
CA ALA A 59 -4.87 4.30 5.20
C ALA A 59 -4.19 4.89 3.97
N ARG A 60 -4.25 6.21 3.79
CA ARG A 60 -3.60 6.91 2.67
C ARG A 60 -2.08 6.81 2.73
N PHE A 61 -1.48 6.91 3.92
CA PHE A 61 -0.04 6.74 4.10
C PHE A 61 0.40 5.31 3.82
N LEU A 62 -0.32 4.31 4.35
CA LEU A 62 -0.03 2.91 4.05
C LEU A 62 -0.13 2.61 2.55
N ASN A 63 -1.16 3.16 1.89
CA ASN A 63 -1.34 3.02 0.45
C ASN A 63 -0.17 3.65 -0.34
N ALA A 64 0.30 4.83 0.06
CA ALA A 64 1.44 5.49 -0.57
C ALA A 64 2.75 4.69 -0.39
N VAL A 65 3.00 4.17 0.81
CA VAL A 65 4.19 3.34 1.10
C VAL A 65 4.19 2.07 0.24
N LEU A 66 3.03 1.41 0.10
CA LEU A 66 2.90 0.20 -0.71
C LEU A 66 3.03 0.49 -2.21
N ALA A 67 2.49 1.61 -2.69
CA ALA A 67 2.66 2.04 -4.07
C ALA A 67 4.12 2.33 -4.40
N GLU A 68 4.83 3.03 -3.51
CA GLU A 68 6.26 3.32 -3.67
C GLU A 68 7.10 2.03 -3.66
N ALA A 69 6.79 1.10 -2.76
CA ALA A 69 7.45 -0.20 -2.73
C ALA A 69 7.27 -0.97 -4.05
N ALA A 70 6.09 -0.89 -4.67
CA ALA A 70 5.84 -1.48 -5.99
C ALA A 70 6.64 -0.78 -7.10
N LEU A 71 6.72 0.55 -7.10
CA LEU A 71 7.52 1.32 -8.05
C LEU A 71 9.01 0.99 -7.92
N VAL A 72 9.54 0.91 -6.69
CA VAL A 72 10.92 0.47 -6.44
C VAL A 72 11.15 -0.91 -7.02
N ALA A 73 10.22 -1.85 -6.84
CA ALA A 73 10.34 -3.20 -7.41
C ALA A 73 10.30 -3.21 -8.95
N LEU A 74 9.60 -2.27 -9.58
CA LEU A 74 9.44 -2.16 -11.04
C LEU A 74 10.60 -1.43 -11.73
N HIS A 75 11.03 -0.28 -11.17
CA HIS A 75 11.88 0.68 -11.88
C HIS A 75 13.28 0.87 -11.27
N SER A 76 13.59 0.26 -10.13
CA SER A 76 14.90 0.45 -9.49
C SER A 76 16.05 -0.08 -10.36
N SER A 77 17.06 0.78 -10.58
CA SER A 77 18.32 0.39 -11.25
C SER A 77 19.12 -0.62 -10.43
N ARG A 78 18.94 -0.60 -9.10
CA ARG A 78 19.43 -1.60 -8.16
C ARG A 78 18.26 -2.49 -7.74
N ARG A 79 18.30 -3.79 -8.10
CA ARG A 79 17.33 -4.76 -7.59
C ARG A 79 17.34 -4.79 -6.07
N VAL A 80 16.26 -4.32 -5.45
CA VAL A 80 16.00 -4.51 -4.02
C VAL A 80 15.46 -5.92 -3.81
N PRO A 81 16.06 -6.75 -2.93
CA PRO A 81 15.52 -8.06 -2.60
C PRO A 81 14.09 -7.96 -2.07
N GLN A 82 13.20 -8.85 -2.51
CA GLN A 82 11.81 -8.87 -2.03
C GLN A 82 11.72 -8.96 -0.50
N SER A 83 12.65 -9.67 0.14
CA SER A 83 12.74 -9.79 1.59
C SER A 83 13.03 -8.46 2.30
N GLU A 84 13.83 -7.58 1.69
CA GLU A 84 14.13 -6.25 2.22
C GLU A 84 12.90 -5.34 2.17
N LEU A 85 12.17 -5.41 1.04
CA LEU A 85 10.92 -4.68 0.85
C LEU A 85 9.86 -5.13 1.87
N GLU A 86 9.69 -6.45 2.04
CA GLU A 86 8.74 -7.02 3.00
C GLU A 86 9.12 -6.65 4.44
N ALA A 87 10.41 -6.75 4.81
CA ALA A 87 10.87 -6.39 6.14
C ALA A 87 10.59 -4.91 6.46
N SER A 88 10.81 -4.02 5.48
CA SER A 88 10.56 -2.59 5.63
C SER A 88 9.07 -2.27 5.82
N ILE A 89 8.20 -2.87 5.00
CA ILE A 89 6.74 -2.71 5.12
C ILE A 89 6.26 -3.26 6.47
N ARG A 90 6.73 -4.45 6.86
CA ARG A 90 6.38 -5.06 8.15
C ARG A 90 6.77 -4.16 9.32
N HIS A 91 7.97 -3.59 9.29
CA HIS A 91 8.43 -2.67 10.33
C HIS A 91 7.52 -1.44 10.42
N PHE A 92 7.13 -0.87 9.28
CA PHE A 92 6.18 0.26 9.23
C PHE A 92 4.79 -0.09 9.76
N ILE A 93 4.28 -1.30 9.49
CA ILE A 93 2.98 -1.74 10.03
C ILE A 93 3.07 -1.96 11.54
N VAL A 94 4.13 -2.60 12.01
CA VAL A 94 4.33 -2.87 13.45
C VAL A 94 4.47 -1.58 14.25
N SER A 95 5.08 -0.52 13.69
CA SER A 95 5.20 0.76 14.38
C SER A 95 3.86 1.49 14.60
N LEU A 96 2.78 1.06 13.94
CA LEU A 96 1.41 1.55 14.18
C LEU A 96 0.73 0.89 15.38
N SER A 97 1.33 -0.16 15.96
CA SER A 97 0.80 -0.89 17.11
C SER A 97 0.67 0.03 18.34
N ALA A 98 -0.44 -0.11 19.07
CA ALA A 98 -0.67 0.61 20.32
C ALA A 98 0.24 0.14 21.48
N LYS A 99 0.83 -1.05 21.35
CA LYS A 99 1.80 -1.60 22.31
C LYS A 99 3.20 -1.20 21.87
N GLN A 100 3.70 -0.08 22.39
CA GLN A 100 5.14 0.18 22.50
C GLN A 100 5.63 -0.26 23.86
#